data_AF-R1I388-F1
#
_entry.id   AF-R1I388-F1
#
_cell.length_a   1.000
_cell.length_b   1.000
_cell.length_c   1.000
_cell.angle_alpha   90.00
_cell.angle_beta   90.00
_cell.angle_gamma   90.00
#
_symmetry.space_group_name_H-M   'P 1'
#
loop_
_entity.id
_entity.type
_entity.pdbx_description
1 polymer ?
#
loop_
_entity_poly.entity_id
_entity_poly.type
_entity_poly.pdbx_seq_one_letter_code
_entity_poly.pdbx_strand_id
1 'polypeptide(L)'
;MLTLAWQTIRSRLGGFAGAFLAVLCGTALMAACGILMESGLRAGVPTERYAAAAVVVGGTQSVRPPGADALSSEQVGEQPSVPAALAGRIAAVPGVRAAVAEQSFPAQVVTRDGQVLGGRESLGHNWDAAVLAPFTLRGGDAP
;
A
#
# COMPACT_ATOMS: atom_id res chain seq x y z
N MET A 1 1.98 -50.86 20.76
CA MET A 1 2.20 -50.38 19.38
C MET A 1 3.31 -49.33 19.32
N LEU A 2 3.22 -48.19 20.03
CA LEU A 2 4.29 -47.18 20.10
C LEU A 2 5.64 -47.70 20.62
N THR A 3 5.62 -48.65 21.57
CA THR A 3 6.81 -49.31 22.12
C THR A 3 7.57 -50.14 21.08
N LEU A 4 6.88 -50.83 20.18
CA LEU A 4 7.49 -51.55 19.06
C LEU A 4 8.10 -50.58 18.05
N ALA A 5 7.38 -49.52 17.67
CA ALA A 5 7.89 -48.49 16.77
C ALA A 5 9.17 -47.84 17.30
N TRP A 6 9.23 -47.55 18.61
CA TRP A 6 10.42 -47.02 19.26
C TRP A 6 11.62 -47.99 19.23
N GLN A 7 11.37 -49.29 19.43
CA GLN A 7 12.41 -50.32 19.30
C GLN A 7 12.94 -50.43 17.86
N THR A 8 12.08 -50.27 16.85
CA THR A 8 12.47 -50.26 15.43
C THR A 8 13.29 -49.03 15.05
N ILE A 9 12.94 -47.85 15.57
CA ILE A 9 13.73 -46.62 15.38
C ILE A 9 15.13 -46.79 15.96
N ARG A 10 15.22 -47.35 17.17
CA ARG A 10 16.50 -47.52 17.89
C ARG A 10 17.44 -48.53 17.23
N SER A 11 16.91 -49.51 16.48
CA SER A 11 17.72 -50.47 15.72
C SER A 11 18.20 -49.93 14.37
N ARG A 12 17.60 -48.84 13.84
CA ARG A 12 17.94 -48.24 12.53
C ARG A 12 18.03 -46.71 12.58
N LEU A 13 18.80 -46.19 13.53
CA LEU A 13 18.95 -44.75 13.78
C LEU A 13 19.39 -43.94 12.55
N GLY A 14 20.34 -44.44 11.75
CA GLY A 14 20.83 -43.71 10.57
C GLY A 14 19.76 -43.51 9.48
N GLY A 15 19.00 -44.57 9.16
CA GLY A 15 17.91 -44.49 8.18
C GLY A 15 16.73 -43.63 8.68
N PHE A 16 16.41 -43.73 9.97
CA PHE A 16 15.38 -42.88 10.59
C PHE A 16 15.79 -41.41 10.59
N ALA A 17 17.03 -41.09 10.96
CA ALA A 17 17.53 -39.72 10.95
C ALA A 17 17.48 -39.09 9.55
N GLY A 18 17.88 -39.84 8.51
CA GLY A 18 17.79 -39.37 7.13
C GLY A 18 16.35 -39.08 6.68
N ALA A 19 15.43 -40.01 6.92
CA ALA A 19 14.01 -39.81 6.58
C ALA A 19 13.38 -38.65 7.36
N PHE A 20 13.67 -38.54 8.66
CA PHE A 20 13.22 -37.43 9.50
C PHE A 20 13.73 -36.10 8.98
N LEU A 21 15.03 -36.00 8.66
CA LEU A 21 15.63 -34.77 8.17
C LEU A 21 15.06 -34.37 6.80
N ALA A 22 14.82 -35.34 5.92
CA ALA A 22 14.18 -35.09 4.62
C ALA A 22 12.78 -34.49 4.77
N VAL A 23 11.94 -35.08 5.65
CA VAL A 23 10.59 -34.56 5.92
C VAL A 23 10.65 -33.20 6.60
N LEU A 24 11.56 -33.01 7.56
CA LEU A 24 11.75 -31.73 8.23
C LEU A 24 12.12 -30.62 7.24
N CYS A 25 13.11 -30.85 6.38
CA CYS A 25 13.53 -29.88 5.36
C CYS A 25 12.40 -29.59 4.36
N GLY A 26 11.70 -30.62 3.88
CA GLY A 26 10.60 -30.44 2.93
C GLY A 26 9.43 -29.64 3.50
N THR A 27 9.04 -29.94 4.75
CA THR A 27 7.96 -29.19 5.43
C THR A 27 8.38 -27.77 5.77
N ALA A 28 9.63 -27.55 6.19
CA ALA A 28 10.17 -26.20 6.43
C ALA A 28 10.19 -25.36 5.15
N LEU A 29 10.58 -25.94 4.01
CA LEU A 29 10.55 -25.24 2.72
C LEU A 29 9.12 -24.84 2.33
N MET A 30 8.15 -25.76 2.45
CA MET A 30 6.74 -25.44 2.17
C MET A 30 6.19 -24.37 3.09
N ALA A 31 6.51 -24.42 4.39
CA ALA A 31 6.11 -23.38 5.35
C ALA A 31 6.71 -22.03 4.99
N ALA A 32 8.00 -21.98 4.62
CA ALA A 32 8.67 -20.76 4.19
C ALA A 32 8.01 -20.16 2.93
N CYS A 33 7.75 -20.97 1.90
CA CYS A 33 7.03 -20.52 0.71
C CYS A 33 5.62 -19.99 1.04
N GLY A 34 4.89 -20.67 1.93
CA GLY A 34 3.57 -20.23 2.40
C GLY A 34 3.63 -18.89 3.13
N ILE A 35 4.61 -18.71 4.02
CA ILE A 35 4.82 -17.44 4.73
C ILE A 35 5.14 -16.32 3.73
N LEU A 36 6.02 -16.56 2.76
CA LEU A 36 6.36 -15.56 1.73
C LEU A 36 5.15 -15.19 0.89
N MET A 37 4.33 -16.17 0.50
CA MET A 37 3.10 -15.94 -0.26
C MET A 37 2.07 -15.13 0.54
N GLU A 38 1.82 -15.51 1.79
CA GLU A 38 0.92 -14.77 2.69
C GLU A 38 1.43 -13.35 2.96
N SER A 39 2.75 -13.20 3.11
CA SER A 39 3.39 -11.90 3.29
C SER A 39 3.22 -11.04 2.05
N GLY A 40 3.37 -11.60 0.84
CA GLY A 40 3.11 -10.90 -0.41
C GLY A 40 1.64 -10.49 -0.57
N LEU A 41 0.70 -11.36 -0.19
CA LEU A 41 -0.74 -11.06 -0.24
C LEU A 41 -1.16 -10.02 0.79
N ARG A 42 -0.54 -10.03 1.97
CA ARG A 42 -0.76 -9.03 3.04
C ARG A 42 0.17 -7.83 2.99
N ALA A 43 1.11 -7.79 2.03
CA ALA A 43 2.00 -6.65 1.82
C ALA A 43 1.20 -5.49 1.21
N GLY A 44 0.29 -4.93 2.00
CA GLY A 44 -0.25 -3.60 1.79
C GLY A 44 0.58 -2.62 2.61
N VAL A 45 0.92 -1.48 2.00
CA VAL A 45 1.31 -0.31 2.78
C VAL A 45 0.05 0.16 3.51
N PRO A 46 0.07 0.37 4.84
CA PRO A 46 -1.09 0.92 5.52
C PRO A 46 -1.52 2.20 4.82
N THR A 47 -2.80 2.28 4.48
CA THR A 47 -3.37 3.51 3.92
C THR A 47 -3.29 4.57 4.99
N GLU A 48 -2.46 5.59 4.77
CA GLU A 48 -2.33 6.71 5.70
C GLU A 48 -3.44 7.73 5.43
N ARG A 49 -3.16 8.73 4.58
CA ARG A 49 -4.06 9.86 4.29
C ARG A 49 -5.43 9.46 3.73
N TYR A 50 -5.48 8.43 2.90
CA TYR A 50 -6.72 7.99 2.26
C TYR A 50 -7.46 6.89 3.05
N ALA A 51 -7.08 6.62 4.31
CA ALA A 51 -7.71 5.57 5.12
C ALA A 51 -9.23 5.73 5.26
N ALA A 52 -9.72 6.97 5.26
CA ALA A 52 -11.14 7.28 5.36
C ALA A 52 -11.88 7.24 4.00
N ALA A 53 -11.16 7.10 2.89
CA ALA A 53 -11.74 7.06 1.55
C ALA A 53 -12.03 5.62 1.10
N ALA A 54 -13.28 5.34 0.76
CA ALA A 54 -13.65 4.03 0.21
C ALA A 54 -13.12 3.83 -1.23
N VAL A 55 -12.97 4.92 -1.98
CA VAL A 55 -12.50 4.92 -3.37
C VAL A 55 -11.65 6.17 -3.59
N VAL A 56 -10.51 6.01 -4.26
CA VAL A 56 -9.66 7.11 -4.74
C VAL A 56 -9.68 7.10 -6.27
N VAL A 57 -9.91 8.27 -6.86
CA VAL A 57 -9.93 8.43 -8.32
C VAL A 57 -8.69 9.21 -8.74
N GLY A 58 -7.82 8.58 -9.52
CA GLY A 58 -6.59 9.19 -10.06
C GLY A 58 -6.59 9.21 -11.58
N GLY A 59 -5.71 10.03 -12.16
CA GLY A 59 -5.44 10.02 -13.60
C GLY A 59 -4.70 8.75 -14.04
N THR A 60 -4.79 8.42 -15.34
CA THR A 60 -4.21 7.21 -15.93
C THR A 60 -2.68 7.19 -15.81
N GLN A 61 -2.13 6.39 -14.90
CA GLN A 61 -0.69 6.30 -14.57
C GLN A 61 0.17 5.58 -15.62
N SER A 62 -0.39 5.25 -16.79
CA SER A 62 0.31 4.53 -17.85
C SER A 62 0.07 5.19 -19.19
N VAL A 63 1.14 5.38 -19.96
CA VAL A 63 1.06 5.82 -21.35
C VAL A 63 1.52 4.70 -22.27
N ARG A 64 0.98 4.69 -23.49
CA ARG A 64 1.58 3.93 -24.58
C ARG A 64 2.40 4.89 -25.43
N PRO A 65 3.75 4.77 -25.46
CA PRO A 65 4.57 5.59 -26.34
C PRO A 65 4.17 5.41 -27.82
N PRO A 66 4.28 6.45 -28.66
CA PRO A 66 4.04 6.32 -30.10
C PRO A 66 4.96 5.24 -30.71
N GLY A 67 4.38 4.28 -31.44
CA GLY A 67 5.13 3.18 -32.07
C GLY A 67 5.36 1.96 -31.18
N ALA A 68 4.89 1.97 -29.93
CA ALA A 68 4.95 0.85 -29.03
C ALA A 68 3.91 -0.24 -29.40
N ASP A 69 4.23 -1.51 -29.12
CA ASP A 69 3.32 -2.62 -29.37
C ASP A 69 2.12 -2.61 -28.39
N ALA A 70 1.13 -3.48 -28.63
CA ALA A 70 -0.08 -3.53 -27.82
C ALA A 70 0.18 -3.86 -26.33
N LEU A 71 1.29 -4.53 -26.03
CA LEU A 71 1.68 -4.99 -24.70
C LEU A 71 2.61 -4.01 -23.97
N SER A 72 3.11 -2.99 -24.66
CA SER A 72 4.01 -1.98 -24.11
C SER A 72 3.22 -0.85 -23.46
N SER A 73 3.49 -0.63 -22.17
CA SER A 73 3.01 0.54 -21.42
C SER A 73 4.12 1.04 -20.50
N GLU A 74 4.32 2.35 -20.46
CA GLU A 74 5.25 3.00 -19.55
C GLU A 74 4.50 3.74 -18.45
N GLN A 75 5.05 3.74 -17.24
CA GLN A 75 4.49 4.53 -16.14
C GLN A 75 4.83 6.01 -16.33
N VAL A 76 3.86 6.88 -16.05
CA VAL A 76 4.07 8.33 -16.05
C VAL A 76 4.93 8.69 -14.82
N GLY A 77 5.92 9.56 -14.99
CA GLY A 77 6.76 10.05 -13.88
C GLY A 77 6.05 11.06 -12.96
N GLU A 78 4.92 11.61 -13.39
CA GLU A 78 4.08 12.55 -12.64
C GLU A 78 2.64 12.05 -12.61
N GLN A 79 1.94 12.31 -11.50
CA GLN A 79 0.53 11.99 -11.35
C GLN A 79 -0.29 12.84 -12.35
N PRO A 80 -1.01 12.23 -13.33
CA PRO A 80 -1.80 13.00 -14.27
C PRO A 80 -2.96 13.70 -13.57
N SER A 81 -3.26 14.91 -14.03
CA SER A 81 -4.36 15.73 -13.52
C SER A 81 -5.73 15.08 -13.77
N VAL A 82 -6.65 15.29 -12.83
CA VAL A 82 -8.05 14.88 -12.93
C VAL A 82 -8.93 16.14 -13.10
N PRO A 83 -9.93 16.14 -14.00
CA PRO A 83 -10.81 17.29 -14.17
C PRO A 83 -11.59 17.62 -12.89
N ALA A 84 -11.54 18.88 -12.43
CA ALA A 84 -12.22 19.31 -11.19
C ALA A 84 -13.73 19.06 -11.20
N ALA A 85 -14.38 19.18 -12.37
CA ALA A 85 -15.81 18.91 -12.53
C ALA A 85 -16.20 17.44 -12.22
N LEU A 86 -15.24 16.52 -12.18
CA LEU A 86 -15.51 15.12 -11.88
C LEU A 86 -16.01 14.92 -10.44
N ALA A 87 -15.52 15.71 -9.48
CA ALA A 87 -15.96 15.62 -8.09
C ALA A 87 -17.47 15.88 -7.97
N GLY A 88 -17.99 16.93 -8.63
CA GLY A 88 -19.42 17.24 -8.66
C GLY A 88 -20.24 16.14 -9.36
N ARG A 89 -19.71 15.54 -10.43
CA ARG A 89 -20.37 14.40 -11.10
C ARG A 89 -20.42 13.16 -10.23
N ILE A 90 -19.36 12.86 -9.48
CA ILE A 90 -19.31 11.72 -8.54
C ILE A 90 -20.28 11.96 -7.39
N ALA A 91 -20.31 13.18 -6.83
CA ALA A 91 -21.25 13.54 -5.76
C ALA A 91 -22.72 13.35 -6.16
N ALA A 92 -23.05 13.48 -7.45
CA ALA A 92 -24.40 13.29 -7.97
C ALA A 92 -24.80 11.80 -8.16
N VAL A 93 -23.87 10.86 -8.02
CA VAL A 93 -24.16 9.43 -8.18
C VAL A 93 -24.95 8.90 -6.97
N PRO A 94 -26.10 8.23 -7.16
CA PRO A 94 -26.85 7.63 -6.07
C PRO A 94 -25.99 6.70 -5.22
N GLY A 95 -25.98 6.89 -3.90
CA GLY A 95 -25.19 6.12 -2.95
C GLY A 95 -23.83 6.72 -2.58
N VAL A 96 -23.38 7.77 -3.26
CA VAL A 96 -22.19 8.52 -2.85
C VAL A 96 -22.55 9.44 -1.67
N ARG A 97 -21.87 9.24 -0.53
CA ARG A 97 -22.06 10.09 0.66
C ARG A 97 -21.39 11.45 0.51
N ALA A 98 -20.17 11.47 0.02
CA ALA A 98 -19.36 12.66 -0.18
C ALA A 98 -18.32 12.40 -1.27
N ALA A 99 -17.99 13.42 -2.04
CA ALA A 99 -16.86 13.42 -2.96
C ALA A 99 -15.96 14.62 -2.62
N VAL A 100 -14.68 14.34 -2.38
CA VAL A 100 -13.69 15.35 -1.98
C VAL A 100 -12.72 15.54 -3.14
N ALA A 101 -12.64 16.77 -3.66
CA ALA A 101 -11.61 17.13 -4.62
C ALA A 101 -10.32 17.43 -3.86
N GLU A 102 -9.30 16.58 -4.02
CA GLU A 102 -7.99 16.80 -3.42
C GLU A 102 -7.03 17.44 -4.42
N GLN A 103 -6.34 18.48 -3.97
CA GLN A 103 -5.22 19.10 -4.65
C GLN A 103 -4.03 19.13 -3.70
N SER A 104 -2.90 18.65 -4.20
CA SER A 104 -1.62 18.69 -3.51
C SER A 104 -0.68 19.65 -4.23
N PHE A 105 0.11 20.40 -3.48
CA PHE A 105 1.09 21.34 -4.04
C PHE A 105 2.34 21.38 -3.15
N PRO A 106 3.53 21.65 -3.68
CA PRO A 106 4.72 21.84 -2.85
C PRO A 106 4.50 22.97 -1.84
N ALA A 107 4.71 22.70 -0.56
CA ALA A 107 4.58 23.68 0.51
C ALA A 107 5.70 23.52 1.52
N GLN A 108 6.34 24.63 1.89
CA GLN A 108 7.45 24.63 2.85
C GLN A 108 7.12 25.55 4.03
N VAL A 109 7.54 25.15 5.22
CA VAL A 109 7.36 25.95 6.43
C VAL A 109 8.43 27.03 6.46
N VAL A 110 8.00 28.28 6.55
CA VAL A 110 8.88 29.43 6.73
C VAL A 110 8.85 29.85 8.19
N THR A 111 10.02 29.94 8.83
CA THR A 111 10.14 30.38 10.22
C THR A 111 9.87 31.88 10.33
N ARG A 112 9.69 32.37 11.57
CA ARG A 112 9.51 33.80 11.85
C ARG A 112 10.66 34.67 11.34
N ASP A 113 11.87 34.11 11.28
CA ASP A 113 13.08 34.80 10.80
C ASP A 113 13.23 34.73 9.27
N GLY A 114 12.18 34.29 8.56
CA GLY A 114 12.16 34.18 7.09
C GLY A 114 12.97 33.00 6.55
N GLN A 115 13.45 32.10 7.41
CA GLN A 115 14.20 30.93 6.98
C GLN A 115 13.25 29.82 6.57
N VAL A 116 13.48 29.24 5.40
CA VAL A 116 12.80 28.01 4.98
C VAL A 116 13.35 26.86 5.81
N LEU A 117 12.48 26.13 6.50
CA LEU A 117 12.86 24.87 7.13
C LEU A 117 13.19 23.84 6.05
N GLY A 118 14.49 23.64 5.83
CA GLY A 118 14.99 22.61 4.92
C GLY A 118 14.67 21.20 5.43
N GLY A 119 14.54 20.24 4.50
CA GLY A 119 14.21 18.86 4.84
C GLY A 119 13.73 18.07 3.63
N ARG A 120 12.98 16.99 3.91
CA ARG A 120 12.27 16.21 2.89
C ARG A 120 11.23 17.09 2.18
N GLU A 121 10.84 16.66 0.99
CA GLU A 121 9.71 17.25 0.27
C GLU A 121 8.48 17.33 1.18
N SER A 122 7.84 18.49 1.18
CA SER A 122 6.66 18.78 1.99
C SER A 122 5.56 19.27 1.05
N LEU A 123 4.36 18.72 1.24
CA LEU A 123 3.19 18.98 0.42
C LEU A 123 2.13 19.69 1.26
N GLY A 124 1.55 20.74 0.69
CA GLY A 124 0.32 21.36 1.14
C GLY A 124 -0.87 20.74 0.41
N HIS A 125 -2.04 20.86 1.04
CA HIS A 125 -3.29 20.38 0.48
C HIS A 125 -4.38 21.44 0.61
N ASN A 126 -5.37 21.39 -0.28
CA ASN A 126 -6.54 22.26 -0.19
C ASN A 126 -7.38 21.96 1.06
N TRP A 127 -8.13 22.95 1.53
CA TRP A 127 -8.90 22.86 2.77
C TRP A 127 -9.98 21.76 2.73
N ASP A 128 -10.65 21.56 1.59
CA ASP A 128 -11.69 20.52 1.46
C ASP A 128 -11.15 19.11 1.76
N ALA A 129 -9.86 18.88 1.49
CA ALA A 129 -9.18 17.61 1.77
C ALA A 129 -8.82 17.42 3.26
N ALA A 130 -9.07 18.40 4.13
CA ALA A 130 -8.81 18.28 5.57
C ALA A 130 -9.62 17.15 6.22
N VAL A 131 -10.82 16.83 5.69
CA VAL A 131 -11.65 15.72 6.17
C VAL A 131 -11.01 14.33 5.98
N LEU A 132 -10.01 14.23 5.09
CA LEU A 132 -9.26 13.00 4.86
C LEU A 132 -8.10 12.84 5.86
N ALA A 133 -7.67 13.92 6.50
CA ALA A 133 -6.54 13.89 7.42
C ALA A 133 -6.97 13.41 8.82
N PRO A 134 -6.06 12.78 9.60
CA PRO A 134 -6.34 12.34 10.97
C PRO A 134 -6.36 13.50 11.99
N PHE A 135 -6.41 14.76 11.54
CA PHE A 135 -6.26 15.94 12.39
C PHE A 135 -7.58 16.69 12.53
N THR A 136 -7.91 17.10 13.76
CA THR A 136 -9.05 17.97 14.06
C THR A 136 -8.58 19.38 14.36
N LEU A 137 -9.24 20.39 13.78
CA LEU A 137 -8.95 21.79 14.07
C LEU A 137 -9.26 22.09 15.55
N ARG A 138 -8.25 22.48 16.33
CA ARG A 138 -8.42 22.85 17.75
C ARG A 138 -8.69 24.34 17.97
N GLY A 139 -8.40 25.17 16.99
CA GLY A 139 -8.62 26.62 17.05
C GLY A 139 -8.40 27.27 15.68
N GLY A 140 -9.02 28.43 15.48
CA GLY A 140 -9.15 29.07 14.18
C GLY A 140 -10.43 28.63 13.46
N ASP A 141 -10.65 29.20 12.27
CA ASP A 141 -11.82 28.94 11.43
C ASP A 141 -11.39 28.36 10.08
N ALA A 142 -12.31 27.67 9.42
CA ALA A 142 -12.17 27.33 8.01
C ALA A 142 -12.09 28.60 7.15
N PRO A 143 -11.25 28.63 6.10
CA PRO A 143 -11.21 29.72 5.14
C PRO A 143 -12.50 29.84 4.34
#